data_AF-A0A6A5HHH6-F1
#
_entry.id   AF-A0A6A5HHH6-F1
#
_cell.length_a   1.000
_cell.length_b   1.000
_cell.length_c   1.000
_cell.angle_alpha   90.00
_cell.angle_beta   90.00
_cell.angle_gamma   90.00
#
_symmetry.space_group_name_H-M   'P 1'
#
loop_
_entity.id
_entity.type
_entity.pdbx_description
1 polymer ?
#
loop_
_entity_poly.entity_id
_entity_poly.type
_entity_poly.pdbx_seq_one_letter_code
_entity_poly.pdbx_strand_id
1 'polypeptide(L)'
;MGSKPLAYDSLRVVLQHMEANKRFQLASRIPSIRLTEKAVPLKINTIRLGDSDFEVNQVVYRVSLYQEYSDINEPESVYYQNMYGYFQDDIDEFGFVKRSGRRTVLPGDLLIGLPGLDEEDDRDDEERMQQLENELKEEEGCLEKFQSAILQLADSEPDKENKNKINGEHFNLLNDGLDPLQFVAENKTHPRARLTLKTAMDVCSGGIELLKESLSPFYHRQDNIPLPYTPLIQISISGKSINQVHRLPYNMKVFEAQKRLAFFIFGNRSCPIKTGSLEQEFCEIFRLPVGVKFHIQELRINGNITKIYESVKPIIEETSFPLAVLQTCCYHNGHQNYDHEIVKSARELVIGEFKRDVREVNWFDLFTSLNNKIVHKMLDDKFFSKDDG
;
A
#
# COMPACT_ATOMS: atom_id res chain seq x y z
N MET A 1 23.51 38.93 1.81
CA MET A 1 23.51 39.33 3.24
C MET A 1 23.74 38.09 4.07
N GLY A 2 24.76 38.07 4.93
CA GLY A 2 25.00 36.93 5.82
C GLY A 2 24.04 36.98 7.00
N SER A 3 23.00 36.14 6.99
CA SER A 3 22.15 35.97 8.16
C SER A 3 22.96 35.28 9.26
N LYS A 4 22.98 35.86 10.46
CA LYS A 4 23.58 35.17 11.62
C LYS A 4 22.76 33.91 11.89
N PRO A 5 23.39 32.72 11.99
CA PRO A 5 22.68 31.51 12.36
C PRO A 5 22.06 31.69 13.75
N LEU A 6 20.88 31.11 13.94
CA LEU A 6 20.19 31.12 15.23
C LEU A 6 21.11 30.49 16.29
N ALA A 7 21.18 31.11 17.48
CA ALA A 7 21.95 30.55 18.60
C ALA A 7 21.46 29.13 18.94
N TYR A 8 22.37 28.27 19.36
CA TYR A 8 22.10 26.84 19.57
C TYR A 8 20.90 26.58 20.48
N ASP A 9 20.85 27.25 21.64
CA ASP A 9 19.75 27.05 22.59
C ASP A 9 18.40 27.54 22.05
N SER A 10 18.39 28.66 21.33
CA SER A 10 17.18 29.15 20.66
C SER A 10 16.71 28.17 19.59
N LEU A 11 17.62 27.60 18.81
CA LEU A 11 17.30 26.59 17.79
C LEU A 11 16.69 25.33 18.43
N ARG A 12 17.24 24.87 19.56
CA ARG A 12 16.67 23.72 20.30
C ARG A 12 15.24 23.96 20.74
N VAL A 13 14.96 25.13 21.32
CA VAL A 13 13.61 25.50 21.76
C VAL A 13 12.65 25.57 20.58
N VAL A 14 13.05 26.24 19.49
CA VAL A 14 12.23 26.34 18.26
C VAL A 14 11.92 24.94 17.72
N LEU A 15 12.93 24.09 17.58
CA LEU A 15 12.74 22.72 17.10
C LEU A 15 11.84 21.93 18.06
N GLN A 16 12.02 22.03 19.37
CA GLN A 16 11.23 21.30 20.37
C GLN A 16 9.72 21.56 20.26
N HIS A 17 9.33 22.77 19.87
CA HIS A 17 7.92 23.17 19.71
C HIS A 17 7.43 23.12 18.27
N MET A 18 8.27 22.78 17.31
CA MET A 18 7.90 22.65 15.90
C MET A 18 7.16 21.32 15.65
N GLU A 19 6.17 21.34 14.77
CA GLU A 19 5.50 20.12 14.27
C GLU A 19 6.54 19.18 13.60
N ALA A 20 6.42 17.87 13.82
CA ALA A 20 7.42 16.88 13.45
C ALA A 20 7.74 16.86 11.95
N ASN A 21 6.74 16.83 11.07
CA ASN A 21 6.95 16.77 9.63
C ASN A 21 7.60 18.06 9.10
N LYS A 22 7.33 19.22 9.71
CA LYS A 22 8.07 20.46 9.45
C LYS A 22 9.55 20.36 9.86
N ARG A 23 9.88 19.71 10.98
CA ARG A 23 11.28 19.46 11.38
C ARG A 23 12.00 18.62 10.33
N PHE A 24 11.36 17.56 9.85
CA PHE A 24 11.95 16.65 8.85
C PHE A 24 12.23 17.37 7.53
N GLN A 25 11.29 18.19 7.06
CA GLN A 25 11.47 19.02 5.86
C GLN A 25 12.57 20.07 6.04
N LEU A 26 12.65 20.70 7.22
CA LEU A 26 13.70 21.66 7.49
C LEU A 26 15.08 20.98 7.51
N ALA A 27 15.17 19.81 8.16
CA ALA A 27 16.40 19.02 8.25
C ALA A 27 16.83 18.47 6.88
N SER A 28 15.89 18.17 5.98
CA SER A 28 16.23 17.68 4.64
C SER A 28 16.90 18.79 3.81
N ARG A 29 16.37 20.02 3.91
CA ARG A 29 16.85 21.20 3.16
C ARG A 29 18.07 21.88 3.78
N ILE A 30 18.26 21.79 5.10
CA ILE A 30 19.32 22.52 5.82
C ILE A 30 20.18 21.52 6.60
N PRO A 31 21.32 21.06 6.04
CA PRO A 31 22.16 20.05 6.68
C PRO A 31 22.71 20.47 8.06
N SER A 32 22.99 21.76 8.27
CA SER A 32 23.57 22.28 9.52
C SER A 32 22.67 22.15 10.75
N ILE A 33 21.36 21.96 10.57
CA ILE A 33 20.43 21.80 11.70
C ILE A 33 20.17 20.34 12.08
N ARG A 34 20.61 19.38 11.26
CA ARG A 34 20.26 17.96 11.42
C ARG A 34 20.68 17.41 12.78
N LEU A 35 21.90 17.70 13.21
CA LEU A 35 22.41 17.25 14.51
C LEU A 35 21.56 17.78 15.67
N THR A 36 21.22 19.06 15.64
CA THR A 36 20.38 19.67 16.67
C THR A 36 18.95 19.12 16.64
N GLU A 37 18.37 18.90 15.45
CA GLU A 37 17.05 18.26 15.30
C GLU A 37 17.01 16.87 15.92
N LYS A 38 18.05 16.07 15.69
CA LYS A 38 18.15 14.70 16.23
C LYS A 38 18.36 14.65 17.74
N ALA A 39 19.07 15.63 18.30
CA ALA A 39 19.28 15.76 19.74
C ALA A 39 18.03 16.25 20.48
N VAL A 40 17.11 16.95 19.80
CA VAL A 40 15.85 17.40 20.38
C VAL A 40 14.85 16.23 20.39
N PRO A 41 14.19 15.94 21.54
CA PRO A 41 13.20 14.87 21.61
C PRO A 41 12.08 15.04 20.57
N LEU A 42 11.79 13.94 19.87
CA LEU A 42 10.69 13.88 18.91
C LEU A 42 9.40 13.48 19.61
N LYS A 43 8.36 14.30 19.41
CA LYS A 43 6.99 14.01 19.85
C LYS A 43 6.10 14.00 18.62
N ILE A 44 5.40 12.89 18.42
CA ILE A 44 4.40 12.69 17.36
C ILE A 44 3.11 12.17 18.01
N ASN A 45 2.00 12.28 17.29
CA ASN A 45 0.69 11.81 17.74
C ASN A 45 0.49 10.35 17.32
N THR A 46 0.78 10.05 16.06
CA THR A 46 0.59 8.73 15.47
C THR A 46 1.77 8.38 14.58
N ILE A 47 2.17 7.11 14.63
CA ILE A 47 3.02 6.48 13.63
C ILE A 47 2.29 5.27 13.07
N ARG A 48 2.22 5.17 11.75
CA ARG A 48 1.76 3.96 11.07
C ARG A 48 2.90 3.35 10.29
N LEU A 49 3.11 2.06 10.46
CA LEU A 49 4.12 1.31 9.76
C LEU A 49 3.42 0.36 8.79
N GLY A 50 3.70 0.51 7.50
CA GLY A 50 3.24 -0.36 6.42
C GLY A 50 4.39 -1.09 5.74
N ASP A 51 4.08 -1.85 4.69
CA ASP A 51 5.09 -2.63 3.94
C ASP A 51 6.03 -1.76 3.10
N SER A 52 5.48 -0.67 2.56
CA SER A 52 6.18 0.17 1.56
C SER A 52 6.10 1.66 1.82
N ASP A 53 5.41 2.03 2.89
CA ASP A 53 5.38 3.38 3.40
C ASP A 53 5.28 3.38 4.93
N PHE A 54 5.48 4.55 5.50
CA PHE A 54 5.13 4.83 6.87
C PHE A 54 4.45 6.19 6.95
N GLU A 55 3.58 6.35 7.94
CA GLU A 55 2.89 7.61 8.21
C GLU A 55 3.35 8.20 9.53
N VAL A 56 3.58 9.51 9.55
CA VAL A 56 3.78 10.29 10.78
C VAL A 56 2.78 11.43 10.81
N ASN A 57 1.91 11.46 11.81
CA ASN A 57 0.88 12.50 11.97
C ASN A 57 0.08 12.78 10.67
N GLN A 58 -0.43 11.75 9.99
CA GLN A 58 -1.20 11.91 8.73
C GLN A 58 -0.39 12.39 7.52
N VAL A 59 0.94 12.31 7.58
CA VAL A 59 1.83 12.50 6.45
C VAL A 59 2.46 11.17 6.08
N VAL A 60 2.13 10.68 4.88
CA VAL A 60 2.61 9.42 4.32
C VAL A 60 3.95 9.67 3.64
N TYR A 61 4.92 8.82 3.95
CA TYR A 61 6.25 8.77 3.37
C TYR A 61 6.40 7.47 2.60
N ARG A 62 6.34 7.55 1.27
CA ARG A 62 6.39 6.39 0.38
C ARG A 62 7.64 6.43 -0.47
N VAL A 63 8.22 5.26 -0.72
CA VAL A 63 9.27 5.09 -1.72
C VAL A 63 8.83 4.04 -2.71
N SER A 64 8.94 4.35 -4.00
CA SER A 64 8.56 3.50 -5.11
C SER A 64 9.57 3.61 -6.25
N LEU A 65 9.58 2.62 -7.14
CA LEU A 65 10.16 2.78 -8.47
C LEU A 65 9.28 3.75 -9.28
N TYR A 66 9.92 4.56 -10.10
CA TYR A 66 9.28 5.41 -11.09
C TYR A 66 9.89 5.11 -12.45
N GLN A 67 9.05 4.82 -13.44
CA GLN A 67 9.48 4.51 -14.79
C GLN A 67 9.36 5.77 -15.64
N GLU A 68 10.48 6.44 -15.93
CA GLU A 68 10.48 7.66 -16.74
C GLU A 68 10.50 7.30 -18.23
N TYR A 69 9.33 7.30 -18.85
CA TYR A 69 9.16 7.19 -20.29
C TYR A 69 9.30 8.57 -20.96
N SER A 70 9.69 8.59 -22.23
CA SER A 70 9.41 9.76 -23.07
C SER A 70 7.90 9.85 -23.27
N ASP A 71 7.27 11.01 -23.00
CA ASP A 71 5.81 11.26 -22.94
C ASP A 71 4.94 10.61 -24.04
N ILE A 72 5.50 10.20 -25.17
CA ILE A 72 4.80 9.59 -26.32
C ILE A 72 4.51 8.10 -26.12
N ASN A 73 5.17 7.43 -25.15
CA ASN A 73 5.15 5.96 -25.03
C ASN A 73 4.85 5.42 -23.63
N GLU A 74 4.39 6.22 -22.67
CA GLU A 74 4.04 5.72 -21.33
C GLU A 74 2.71 4.95 -21.37
N PRO A 75 2.68 3.65 -21.00
CA PRO A 75 1.42 2.91 -20.89
C PRO A 75 0.53 3.47 -19.77
N GLU A 76 -0.80 3.40 -19.92
CA GLU A 76 -1.73 3.96 -18.94
C GLU A 76 -1.58 3.28 -17.56
N SER A 77 -1.31 1.97 -17.53
CA SER A 77 -1.06 1.24 -16.29
C SER A 77 0.16 1.79 -15.54
N VAL A 78 1.24 2.07 -16.27
CA VAL A 78 2.48 2.63 -15.74
C VAL A 78 2.25 4.04 -15.25
N TYR A 79 1.49 4.86 -15.98
CA TYR A 79 1.12 6.21 -15.55
C TYR A 79 0.44 6.18 -14.17
N TYR A 80 -0.54 5.29 -13.96
CA TYR A 80 -1.18 5.15 -12.65
C TYR A 80 -0.23 4.61 -11.57
N GLN A 81 0.61 3.63 -11.90
CA GLN A 81 1.61 3.11 -10.97
C GLN A 81 2.60 4.20 -10.52
N ASN A 82 3.07 5.01 -11.47
CA ASN A 82 3.94 6.16 -11.26
C ASN A 82 3.26 7.25 -10.41
N MET A 83 2.00 7.57 -10.74
CA MET A 83 1.20 8.60 -10.06
C MET A 83 0.92 8.24 -8.60
N TYR A 84 0.55 6.99 -8.33
CA TYR A 84 0.21 6.53 -6.98
C TYR A 84 1.42 5.96 -6.21
N GLY A 85 2.55 5.74 -6.87
CA GLY A 85 3.75 5.14 -6.29
C GLY A 85 3.53 3.68 -5.87
N TYR A 86 2.78 2.91 -6.65
CA TYR A 86 2.46 1.52 -6.34
C TYR A 86 3.53 0.51 -6.76
N PHE A 87 4.53 0.94 -7.55
CA PHE A 87 5.64 0.07 -7.93
C PHE A 87 6.68 0.00 -6.81
N GLN A 88 6.62 -1.03 -5.97
CA GLN A 88 7.43 -1.12 -4.75
C GLN A 88 8.57 -2.13 -4.87
N ASP A 89 8.58 -2.89 -5.96
CA ASP A 89 9.59 -3.90 -6.25
C ASP A 89 10.73 -3.34 -7.08
N ASP A 90 11.86 -4.02 -6.99
CA ASP A 90 13.00 -3.79 -7.87
C ASP A 90 12.77 -4.47 -9.22
N ILE A 91 13.50 -4.03 -10.25
CA ILE A 91 13.47 -4.65 -11.59
C ILE A 91 14.86 -5.09 -12.03
N ASP A 92 14.93 -6.03 -12.96
CA ASP A 92 16.17 -6.34 -13.68
C ASP A 92 16.37 -5.44 -14.91
N GLU A 93 17.44 -5.70 -15.66
CA GLU A 93 17.81 -4.93 -16.85
C GLU A 93 16.83 -5.07 -18.03
N PHE A 94 15.92 -6.05 -17.97
CA PHE A 94 14.89 -6.31 -18.98
C PHE A 94 13.49 -5.92 -18.50
N GLY A 95 13.32 -5.55 -17.22
CA GLY A 95 12.06 -5.07 -16.66
C GLY A 95 11.30 -6.14 -15.87
N PHE A 96 11.90 -7.30 -15.60
CA PHE A 96 11.29 -8.30 -14.73
C PHE A 96 11.30 -7.82 -13.28
N VAL A 97 10.14 -7.92 -12.64
CA VAL A 97 9.99 -7.63 -11.21
C VAL A 97 10.80 -8.63 -10.39
N LYS A 98 11.83 -8.14 -9.69
CA LYS A 98 12.61 -8.92 -8.73
C LYS A 98 11.86 -8.96 -7.41
N ARG A 99 11.13 -10.06 -7.21
CA ARG A 99 10.52 -10.36 -5.91
C ARG A 99 11.56 -10.83 -4.90
N SER A 100 12.66 -11.42 -5.40
CA SER A 100 13.82 -11.83 -4.59
C SER A 100 14.43 -10.60 -3.89
N GLY A 101 14.33 -10.60 -2.57
CA GLY A 101 14.90 -9.55 -1.73
C GLY A 101 13.90 -8.59 -1.10
N ARG A 102 12.60 -8.66 -1.41
CA ARG A 102 11.56 -7.99 -0.59
C ARG A 102 11.68 -8.35 0.89
N ARG A 103 12.06 -9.60 1.16
CA ARG A 103 12.28 -10.14 2.50
C ARG A 103 13.73 -10.09 2.97
N THR A 104 14.61 -9.36 2.28
CA THR A 104 15.98 -9.16 2.76
C THR A 104 15.93 -8.40 4.08
N VAL A 105 16.24 -9.09 5.18
CA VAL A 105 16.27 -8.50 6.51
C VAL A 105 17.57 -7.70 6.67
N LEU A 106 17.46 -6.40 6.79
CA LEU A 106 18.57 -5.50 7.11
C LEU A 106 18.71 -5.32 8.64
N PRO A 107 19.89 -4.97 9.16
CA PRO A 107 20.05 -4.69 10.58
C PRO A 107 19.03 -3.65 11.09
N GLY A 108 18.30 -3.99 12.15
CA GLY A 108 17.26 -3.15 12.75
C GLY A 108 15.86 -3.32 12.15
N ASP A 109 15.71 -4.13 11.09
CA ASP A 109 14.39 -4.49 10.57
C ASP A 109 13.63 -5.38 11.57
N LEU A 110 12.29 -5.26 11.58
CA LEU A 110 11.41 -6.15 12.33
C LEU A 110 10.67 -7.06 11.35
N LEU A 111 10.97 -8.35 11.39
CA LEU A 111 10.32 -9.35 10.55
C LEU A 111 9.00 -9.78 11.18
N ILE A 112 7.89 -9.50 10.50
CA ILE A 112 6.53 -9.90 10.90
C ILE A 112 6.02 -11.05 10.01
N GLY A 113 6.46 -11.14 8.76
CA GLY A 113 6.09 -12.17 7.79
C GLY A 113 6.68 -13.57 8.09
N LEU A 114 6.50 -14.53 7.18
CA LEU A 114 7.26 -15.79 7.21
C LEU A 114 8.59 -15.57 6.46
N PRO A 115 9.76 -15.82 7.07
CA PRO A 115 11.04 -15.75 6.36
C PRO A 115 11.15 -16.85 5.30
N GLY A 116 11.76 -16.56 4.16
CA GLY A 116 12.28 -17.57 3.24
C GLY A 116 11.31 -18.17 2.22
N LEU A 117 10.19 -17.52 1.92
CA LEU A 117 9.34 -17.83 0.75
C LEU A 117 9.59 -16.84 -0.39
N ASP A 118 10.82 -16.32 -0.52
CA ASP A 118 11.18 -15.72 -1.79
C ASP A 118 11.12 -16.88 -2.77
N GLU A 119 10.02 -16.99 -3.52
CA GLU A 119 9.99 -17.85 -4.70
C GLU A 119 11.26 -17.49 -5.46
N GLU A 120 12.14 -18.48 -5.65
CA GLU A 120 13.25 -18.29 -6.57
C GLU A 120 12.60 -17.80 -7.86
N ASP A 121 13.21 -16.80 -8.50
CA ASP A 121 12.78 -16.29 -9.82
C ASP A 121 13.01 -17.37 -10.92
N ASP A 122 13.01 -18.64 -10.54
CA ASP A 122 13.01 -19.87 -11.32
C ASP A 122 11.61 -20.02 -11.93
N ARG A 123 11.18 -19.00 -12.67
CA ARG A 123 10.13 -19.18 -13.65
C ARG A 123 10.72 -20.09 -14.73
N ASP A 124 10.04 -21.18 -15.02
CA ASP A 124 10.15 -21.81 -16.33
C ASP A 124 9.67 -20.77 -17.36
N ASP A 125 10.61 -19.93 -17.77
CA ASP A 125 10.35 -18.66 -18.42
C ASP A 125 9.73 -18.85 -19.80
N GLU A 126 10.06 -19.94 -20.48
CA GLU A 126 9.49 -20.28 -21.79
C GLU A 126 8.03 -20.74 -21.65
N GLU A 127 7.70 -21.59 -20.68
CA GLU A 127 6.32 -22.03 -20.47
C GLU A 127 5.43 -20.85 -20.09
N ARG A 128 5.89 -19.99 -19.17
CA ARG A 128 5.12 -18.81 -18.76
C ARG A 128 4.94 -17.81 -19.89
N MET A 129 5.99 -17.57 -20.68
CA MET A 129 5.92 -16.72 -21.87
C MET A 129 4.89 -17.27 -22.86
N GLN A 130 4.95 -18.58 -23.16
CA GLN A 130 4.01 -19.21 -24.08
C GLN A 130 2.56 -19.19 -23.57
N GLN A 131 2.34 -19.35 -22.26
CA GLN A 131 1.02 -19.17 -21.64
C GLN A 131 0.49 -17.76 -21.88
N LEU A 132 1.31 -16.73 -21.60
CA LEU A 132 0.94 -15.33 -21.81
C LEU A 132 0.68 -15.01 -23.29
N GLU A 133 1.44 -15.57 -24.22
CA GLU A 133 1.21 -15.42 -25.67
C GLU A 133 -0.11 -16.07 -26.11
N ASN A 134 -0.45 -17.22 -25.56
CA ASN A 134 -1.72 -17.88 -25.82
C ASN A 134 -2.89 -17.07 -25.24
N GLU A 135 -2.79 -16.60 -23.98
CA GLU A 135 -3.77 -15.70 -23.35
C GLU A 135 -3.96 -14.44 -24.19
N LEU A 136 -2.86 -13.81 -24.66
CA LEU A 136 -2.92 -12.63 -25.53
C LEU A 136 -3.67 -12.91 -26.82
N LYS A 137 -3.39 -14.04 -27.47
CA LYS A 137 -4.06 -14.43 -28.72
C LYS A 137 -5.56 -14.69 -28.52
N GLU A 138 -5.94 -15.29 -27.38
CA GLU A 138 -7.33 -15.51 -27.02
C GLU A 138 -8.07 -14.19 -26.79
N GLU A 139 -7.47 -13.26 -26.05
CA GLU A 139 -8.03 -11.93 -25.81
C GLU A 139 -8.11 -11.08 -27.08
N GLU A 140 -7.08 -11.09 -27.95
CA GLU A 140 -7.13 -10.41 -29.25
C GLU A 140 -8.26 -10.96 -30.13
N GLY A 141 -8.46 -12.28 -30.13
CA GLY A 141 -9.61 -12.91 -30.79
C GLY A 141 -10.95 -12.54 -30.15
N CYS A 142 -10.99 -12.33 -28.84
CA CYS A 142 -12.17 -11.85 -28.12
C CYS A 142 -12.51 -10.40 -28.54
N LEU A 143 -11.50 -9.53 -28.62
CA LEU A 143 -11.63 -8.15 -29.08
C LEU A 143 -12.22 -8.07 -30.50
N GLU A 144 -11.76 -8.92 -31.42
CA GLU A 144 -12.32 -9.00 -32.77
C GLU A 144 -13.81 -9.37 -32.77
N LYS A 145 -14.22 -10.31 -31.89
CA LYS A 145 -15.64 -10.67 -31.73
C LYS A 145 -16.45 -9.50 -31.19
N PHE A 146 -15.93 -8.74 -30.22
CA PHE A 146 -16.56 -7.52 -29.72
C PHE A 146 -16.73 -6.47 -30.82
N GLN A 147 -15.69 -6.20 -31.59
CA GLN A 147 -15.73 -5.25 -32.71
C GLN A 147 -16.80 -5.67 -33.74
N SER A 148 -16.83 -6.96 -34.10
CA SER A 148 -17.84 -7.53 -35.02
C SER A 148 -19.26 -7.42 -34.46
N ALA A 149 -19.46 -7.75 -33.18
CA ALA A 149 -20.75 -7.67 -32.50
C ALA A 149 -21.29 -6.23 -32.46
N ILE A 150 -20.43 -5.24 -32.18
CA ILE A 150 -20.79 -3.82 -32.18
C ILE A 150 -21.23 -3.36 -33.57
N LEU A 151 -20.61 -3.86 -34.65
CA LEU A 151 -21.02 -3.55 -36.02
C LEU A 151 -22.39 -4.14 -36.40
N GLN A 152 -22.78 -5.26 -35.79
CA GLN A 152 -24.08 -5.91 -36.03
C GLN A 152 -25.27 -5.20 -35.38
N LEU A 153 -25.01 -4.39 -34.34
CA LEU A 153 -26.01 -3.50 -33.77
C LEU A 153 -26.14 -2.29 -34.71
N ALA A 154 -27.26 -2.19 -35.43
CA ALA A 154 -27.62 -1.03 -36.24
C ALA A 154 -27.49 0.26 -35.42
N ASP A 155 -27.37 1.42 -36.08
CA ASP A 155 -27.32 2.76 -35.46
C ASP A 155 -28.60 3.05 -34.65
N SER A 156 -28.80 2.38 -33.53
CA SER A 156 -29.76 2.74 -32.52
C SER A 156 -29.23 4.04 -31.91
N GLU A 157 -29.86 5.16 -32.29
CA GLU A 157 -29.53 6.44 -31.69
C GLU A 157 -29.58 6.29 -30.16
N PRO A 158 -28.54 6.72 -29.44
CA PRO A 158 -28.60 6.73 -27.99
C PRO A 158 -29.75 7.64 -27.60
N ASP A 159 -30.70 7.07 -26.85
CA ASP A 159 -31.85 7.78 -26.31
C ASP A 159 -31.40 9.12 -25.71
N LYS A 160 -31.97 10.22 -26.18
CA LYS A 160 -31.51 11.58 -25.86
C LYS A 160 -31.57 11.86 -24.35
N GLU A 161 -32.40 11.13 -23.60
CA GLU A 161 -32.54 11.22 -22.15
C GLU A 161 -31.45 10.50 -21.34
N ASN A 162 -30.71 9.55 -21.93
CA ASN A 162 -29.81 8.63 -21.20
C ASN A 162 -28.33 8.74 -21.62
N LYS A 163 -27.93 9.87 -22.22
CA LYS A 163 -26.53 10.10 -22.59
C LYS A 163 -25.64 10.09 -21.34
N ASN A 164 -24.84 9.04 -21.22
CA ASN A 164 -23.59 8.97 -20.46
C ASN A 164 -23.67 8.59 -18.96
N LYS A 165 -24.73 7.93 -18.47
CA LYS A 165 -24.72 7.36 -17.10
C LYS A 165 -24.73 5.83 -17.13
N ILE A 166 -23.63 5.24 -16.67
CA ILE A 166 -23.59 3.86 -16.18
C ILE A 166 -24.58 3.78 -15.00
N ASN A 167 -25.59 2.91 -15.08
CA ASN A 167 -26.58 2.69 -14.03
C ASN A 167 -26.71 1.19 -13.71
N GLY A 168 -27.57 0.83 -12.75
CA GLY A 168 -27.72 -0.57 -12.29
C GLY A 168 -28.07 -1.57 -13.40
N GLU A 169 -28.87 -1.18 -14.40
CA GLU A 169 -29.21 -2.05 -15.52
C GLU A 169 -28.03 -2.31 -16.47
N HIS A 170 -27.10 -1.36 -16.62
CA HIS A 170 -25.86 -1.59 -17.37
C HIS A 170 -24.95 -2.59 -16.66
N PHE A 171 -24.82 -2.47 -15.33
CA PHE A 171 -24.05 -3.41 -14.51
C PHE A 171 -24.66 -4.83 -14.53
N ASN A 172 -25.99 -4.96 -14.56
CA ASN A 172 -26.64 -6.27 -14.64
C ASN A 172 -26.40 -6.99 -15.97
N LEU A 173 -26.13 -6.25 -17.05
CA LEU A 173 -25.84 -6.81 -18.38
C LEU A 173 -24.35 -7.14 -18.57
N LEU A 174 -23.47 -6.57 -17.75
CA LEU A 174 -22.05 -6.90 -17.73
C LEU A 174 -21.87 -8.15 -16.85
N ASN A 175 -21.36 -9.23 -17.43
CA ASN A 175 -20.98 -10.43 -16.69
C ASN A 175 -19.60 -10.89 -17.13
N ASP A 176 -18.87 -11.52 -16.21
CA ASP A 176 -17.60 -12.17 -16.52
C ASP A 176 -17.84 -13.28 -17.56
N GLY A 177 -17.09 -13.25 -18.66
CA GLY A 177 -17.24 -14.21 -19.76
C GLY A 177 -18.41 -13.94 -20.72
N LEU A 178 -18.86 -12.69 -20.84
CA LEU A 178 -19.86 -12.28 -21.84
C LEU A 178 -19.41 -12.66 -23.26
N ASP A 179 -20.17 -13.54 -23.93
CA ASP A 179 -19.99 -13.80 -25.36
C ASP A 179 -20.67 -12.68 -26.17
N PRO A 180 -19.92 -11.85 -26.92
CA PRO A 180 -20.47 -10.68 -27.56
C PRO A 180 -21.45 -11.01 -28.69
N LEU A 181 -21.29 -12.15 -29.37
CA LEU A 181 -22.17 -12.57 -30.46
C LEU A 181 -23.50 -13.11 -29.92
N GLN A 182 -23.45 -13.93 -28.87
CA GLN A 182 -24.65 -14.38 -28.17
C GLN A 182 -25.40 -13.19 -27.55
N PHE A 183 -24.68 -12.26 -26.92
CA PHE A 183 -25.27 -11.05 -26.35
C PHE A 183 -26.05 -10.23 -27.40
N VAL A 184 -25.49 -10.05 -28.60
CA VAL A 184 -26.19 -9.37 -29.71
C VAL A 184 -27.44 -10.13 -30.12
N ALA A 185 -27.40 -11.47 -30.18
CA ALA A 185 -28.56 -12.27 -30.55
C ALA A 185 -29.73 -12.08 -29.57
N GLU A 186 -29.43 -11.99 -28.27
CA GLU A 186 -30.42 -11.84 -27.20
C GLU A 186 -30.88 -10.39 -27.00
N ASN A 187 -30.03 -9.42 -27.28
CA ASN A 187 -30.24 -8.00 -26.92
C ASN A 187 -30.24 -7.06 -28.12
N LYS A 188 -30.49 -7.56 -29.34
CA LYS A 188 -30.35 -6.82 -30.61
C LYS A 188 -31.08 -5.47 -30.64
N THR A 189 -32.25 -5.39 -30.01
CA THR A 189 -33.09 -4.17 -29.96
C THR A 189 -32.94 -3.41 -28.65
N HIS A 190 -32.11 -3.87 -27.72
CA HIS A 190 -31.96 -3.25 -26.42
C HIS A 190 -31.22 -1.91 -26.56
N PRO A 191 -31.77 -0.80 -26.05
CA PRO A 191 -31.21 0.55 -26.27
C PRO A 191 -29.79 0.73 -25.70
N ARG A 192 -29.38 -0.12 -24.75
CA ARG A 192 -28.02 -0.09 -24.16
C ARG A 192 -27.06 -1.15 -24.68
N ALA A 193 -27.49 -2.07 -25.55
CA ALA A 193 -26.64 -3.19 -25.98
C ALA A 193 -25.29 -2.71 -26.54
N ARG A 194 -25.32 -1.65 -27.36
CA ARG A 194 -24.09 -1.07 -27.95
C ARG A 194 -23.17 -0.45 -26.90
N LEU A 195 -23.72 0.23 -25.89
CA LEU A 195 -22.92 0.81 -24.80
C LEU A 195 -22.32 -0.28 -23.92
N THR A 196 -23.09 -1.32 -23.57
CA THR A 196 -22.61 -2.48 -22.80
C THR A 196 -21.46 -3.18 -23.52
N LEU A 197 -21.60 -3.46 -24.82
CA LEU A 197 -20.52 -4.07 -25.60
C LEU A 197 -19.30 -3.18 -25.70
N LYS A 198 -19.46 -1.85 -25.83
CA LYS A 198 -18.32 -0.93 -25.81
C LYS A 198 -17.58 -0.95 -24.48
N THR A 199 -18.29 -0.89 -23.36
CA THR A 199 -17.66 -0.99 -22.03
C THR A 199 -16.92 -2.30 -21.85
N ALA A 200 -17.53 -3.43 -22.25
CA ALA A 200 -16.88 -4.74 -22.18
C ALA A 200 -15.65 -4.83 -23.11
N MET A 201 -15.74 -4.25 -24.31
CA MET A 201 -14.62 -4.16 -25.26
C MET A 201 -13.47 -3.31 -24.71
N ASP A 202 -13.76 -2.20 -24.02
CA ASP A 202 -12.74 -1.36 -23.38
C ASP A 202 -12.01 -2.13 -22.25
N VAL A 203 -12.74 -2.94 -21.47
CA VAL A 203 -12.14 -3.84 -20.46
C VAL A 203 -11.25 -4.89 -21.10
N CYS A 204 -11.70 -5.56 -22.17
CA CYS A 204 -10.90 -6.52 -22.93
C CYS A 204 -9.65 -5.87 -23.54
N SER A 205 -9.78 -4.65 -24.09
CA SER A 205 -8.65 -3.87 -24.61
C SER A 205 -7.61 -3.56 -23.53
N GLY A 206 -8.05 -3.16 -22.33
CA GLY A 206 -7.16 -2.97 -21.18
C GLY A 206 -6.47 -4.26 -20.73
N GLY A 207 -7.15 -5.41 -20.81
CA GLY A 207 -6.55 -6.73 -20.57
C GLY A 207 -5.43 -7.07 -21.55
N ILE A 208 -5.63 -6.79 -22.84
CA ILE A 208 -4.62 -6.96 -23.89
C ILE A 208 -3.38 -6.09 -23.63
N GLU A 209 -3.58 -4.84 -23.21
CA GLU A 209 -2.46 -3.94 -22.86
C GLU A 209 -1.65 -4.48 -21.67
N LEU A 210 -2.31 -4.95 -20.61
CA LEU A 210 -1.66 -5.57 -19.45
C LEU A 210 -0.89 -6.86 -19.82
N LEU A 211 -1.42 -7.67 -20.74
CA LEU A 211 -0.73 -8.85 -21.26
C LEU A 211 0.52 -8.47 -22.07
N LYS A 212 0.42 -7.44 -22.93
CA LYS A 212 1.57 -6.91 -23.68
C LYS A 212 2.65 -6.36 -22.75
N GLU A 213 2.26 -5.65 -21.69
CA GLU A 213 3.17 -5.20 -20.64
C GLU A 213 3.83 -6.36 -19.89
N SER A 214 3.08 -7.44 -19.61
CA SER A 214 3.61 -8.63 -18.93
C SER A 214 4.56 -9.45 -19.81
N LEU A 215 4.33 -9.49 -21.13
CA LEU A 215 5.21 -10.11 -22.12
C LEU A 215 6.45 -9.28 -22.44
N SER A 216 6.35 -7.96 -22.31
CA SER A 216 7.41 -7.01 -22.66
C SER A 216 8.78 -7.39 -22.09
N PRO A 217 8.96 -7.70 -20.78
CA PRO A 217 10.26 -8.12 -20.26
C PRO A 217 10.85 -9.37 -20.92
N PHE A 218 10.00 -10.32 -21.33
CA PHE A 218 10.44 -11.54 -22.00
C PHE A 218 11.01 -11.24 -23.38
N TYR A 219 10.33 -10.41 -24.18
CA TYR A 219 10.84 -9.98 -25.49
C TYR A 219 12.12 -9.15 -25.35
N HIS A 220 12.17 -8.23 -24.37
CA HIS A 220 13.39 -7.46 -24.10
C HIS A 220 14.59 -8.36 -23.79
N ARG A 221 14.38 -9.41 -22.98
CA ARG A 221 15.45 -10.38 -22.68
C ARG A 221 15.85 -11.22 -23.90
N GLN A 222 14.88 -11.72 -24.66
CA GLN A 222 15.14 -12.56 -25.83
C GLN A 222 15.95 -11.81 -26.90
N ASP A 223 15.59 -10.55 -27.15
CA ASP A 223 16.20 -9.72 -28.19
C ASP A 223 17.34 -8.83 -27.65
N ASN A 224 17.63 -8.91 -26.34
CA ASN A 224 18.62 -8.09 -25.63
C ASN A 224 18.40 -6.58 -25.83
N ILE A 225 17.13 -6.16 -25.75
CA ILE A 225 16.70 -4.76 -25.87
C ILE A 225 16.74 -4.13 -24.47
N PRO A 226 17.33 -2.92 -24.31
CA PRO A 226 17.33 -2.23 -23.02
C PRO A 226 15.92 -1.76 -22.62
N LEU A 227 15.74 -1.40 -21.34
CA LEU A 227 14.48 -0.84 -20.84
C LEU A 227 13.97 0.32 -21.72
N PRO A 228 12.65 0.37 -22.02
CA PRO A 228 12.05 1.47 -22.78
C PRO A 228 11.91 2.77 -21.97
N TYR A 229 12.35 2.76 -20.71
CA TYR A 229 12.25 3.87 -19.75
C TYR A 229 13.51 3.97 -18.89
N THR A 230 13.68 5.12 -18.24
CA THR A 230 14.72 5.30 -17.21
C THR A 230 14.13 4.99 -15.83
N PRO A 231 14.62 3.96 -15.10
CA PRO A 231 14.17 3.71 -13.74
C PRO A 231 14.73 4.76 -12.78
N LEU A 232 13.85 5.28 -11.92
CA LEU A 232 14.17 6.25 -10.87
C LEU A 232 13.60 5.79 -9.53
N ILE A 233 14.24 6.20 -8.43
CA ILE A 233 13.66 6.08 -7.10
C ILE A 233 12.80 7.31 -6.86
N GLN A 234 11.51 7.10 -6.63
CA GLN A 234 10.58 8.15 -6.27
C GLN A 234 10.29 8.12 -4.76
N ILE A 235 10.45 9.26 -4.11
CA ILE A 235 10.04 9.51 -2.73
C ILE A 235 8.86 10.46 -2.76
N SER A 236 7.69 9.97 -2.33
CA SER A 236 6.45 10.74 -2.27
C SER A 236 6.11 11.05 -0.81
N ILE A 237 5.90 12.33 -0.51
CA ILE A 237 5.51 12.83 0.81
C ILE A 237 4.16 13.52 0.66
N SER A 238 3.11 12.90 1.15
CA SER A 238 1.73 13.36 0.94
C SER A 238 0.95 13.44 2.26
N GLY A 239 0.09 14.44 2.36
CA GLY A 239 -0.78 14.69 3.51
C GLY A 239 -1.67 15.91 3.22
N LYS A 240 -2.57 16.26 4.14
CA LYS A 240 -3.59 17.31 3.91
C LYS A 240 -3.05 18.65 3.38
N SER A 241 -1.83 19.02 3.75
CA SER A 241 -1.20 20.30 3.38
C SER A 241 0.16 20.14 2.70
N ILE A 242 0.54 18.91 2.35
CA ILE A 242 1.83 18.61 1.73
C ILE A 242 1.63 17.62 0.58
N ASN A 243 2.21 17.93 -0.57
CA ASN A 243 2.36 17.00 -1.67
C ASN A 243 3.70 17.29 -2.32
N GLN A 244 4.71 16.47 -2.01
CA GLN A 244 6.08 16.62 -2.52
C GLN A 244 6.52 15.30 -3.12
N VAL A 245 7.14 15.37 -4.29
CA VAL A 245 7.72 14.23 -4.99
C VAL A 245 9.18 14.54 -5.28
N HIS A 246 10.06 13.62 -4.92
CA HIS A 246 11.48 13.68 -5.23
C HIS A 246 11.87 12.44 -6.02
N ARG A 247 12.58 12.63 -7.13
CA ARG A 247 13.08 11.55 -7.97
C ARG A 247 14.60 11.54 -7.94
N LEU A 248 15.17 10.35 -7.76
CA LEU A 248 16.60 10.12 -7.62
C LEU A 248 17.03 9.02 -8.61
N PRO A 249 18.30 9.00 -9.04
CA PRO A 249 18.81 7.90 -9.85
C PRO A 249 18.59 6.55 -9.16
N TYR A 250 18.18 5.53 -9.92
CA TYR A 250 18.03 4.15 -9.45
C TYR A 250 19.41 3.47 -9.29
N ASN A 251 20.10 3.82 -8.19
CA ASN A 251 21.45 3.33 -7.86
C ASN A 251 21.49 2.48 -6.58
N MET A 252 20.33 2.16 -6.03
CA MET A 252 20.12 1.31 -4.87
C MET A 252 18.74 0.69 -4.98
N LYS A 253 18.52 -0.40 -4.24
CA LYS A 253 17.23 -1.09 -4.27
C LYS A 253 16.13 -0.25 -3.61
N VAL A 254 14.87 -0.41 -4.04
CA VAL A 254 13.73 0.36 -3.49
C VAL A 254 13.65 0.20 -1.98
N PHE A 255 13.82 -1.03 -1.48
CA PHE A 255 13.80 -1.32 -0.04
C PHE A 255 14.97 -0.68 0.74
N GLU A 256 16.14 -0.51 0.11
CA GLU A 256 17.27 0.19 0.71
C GLU A 256 16.98 1.69 0.83
N ALA A 257 16.33 2.27 -0.17
CA ALA A 257 15.89 3.66 -0.14
C ALA A 257 14.80 3.90 0.93
N GLN A 258 13.85 2.96 1.08
CA GLN A 258 12.88 2.97 2.20
C GLN A 258 13.58 2.98 3.55
N LYS A 259 14.55 2.08 3.75
CA LYS A 259 15.34 2.01 4.97
C LYS A 259 16.11 3.30 5.24
N ARG A 260 16.71 3.90 4.21
CA ARG A 260 17.41 5.20 4.32
C ARG A 260 16.46 6.34 4.69
N LEU A 261 15.24 6.35 4.14
CA LEU A 261 14.23 7.33 4.50
C LEU A 261 13.79 7.18 5.96
N ALA A 262 13.50 5.95 6.40
CA ALA A 262 13.17 5.66 7.79
C ALA A 262 14.33 6.03 8.74
N PHE A 263 15.57 5.75 8.36
CA PHE A 263 16.76 6.18 9.11
C PHE A 263 16.85 7.71 9.19
N PHE A 264 16.59 8.42 8.09
CA PHE A 264 16.59 9.88 8.06
C PHE A 264 15.55 10.47 9.04
N ILE A 265 14.39 9.84 9.21
CA ILE A 265 13.34 10.32 10.13
C ILE A 265 13.61 9.89 11.58
N PHE A 266 13.85 8.60 11.81
CA PHE A 266 13.85 7.99 13.15
C PHE A 266 15.25 7.71 13.72
N GLY A 267 16.26 7.56 12.88
CA GLY A 267 17.61 7.18 13.29
C GLY A 267 18.36 8.28 14.01
N ASN A 268 19.43 7.90 14.72
CA ASN A 268 20.34 8.78 15.45
C ASN A 268 19.68 9.69 16.51
N ARG A 269 18.58 9.25 17.12
CA ARG A 269 17.94 9.96 18.23
C ARG A 269 18.42 9.38 19.56
N SER A 270 18.83 10.25 20.48
CA SER A 270 19.34 9.87 21.80
C SER A 270 18.24 9.54 22.81
N CYS A 271 16.99 9.88 22.48
CA CYS A 271 15.83 9.64 23.34
C CYS A 271 14.78 8.85 22.55
N PRO A 272 14.00 8.00 23.25
CA PRO A 272 12.84 7.36 22.63
C PRO A 272 11.89 8.37 22.02
N ILE A 273 11.36 8.03 20.85
CA ILE A 273 10.36 8.83 20.15
C ILE A 273 9.05 8.70 20.90
N LYS A 274 8.50 9.82 21.38
CA LYS A 274 7.20 9.81 22.06
C LYS A 274 6.11 9.84 21.01
N THR A 275 5.26 8.81 20.99
CA THR A 275 4.07 8.74 20.14
C THR A 275 2.83 8.42 20.97
N GLY A 276 1.67 8.93 20.57
CA GLY A 276 0.40 8.53 21.19
C GLY A 276 0.06 7.09 20.80
N SER A 277 0.00 6.84 19.49
CA SER A 277 -0.35 5.55 18.90
C SER A 277 0.76 5.03 17.98
N LEU A 278 1.06 3.73 18.07
CA LEU A 278 1.81 2.97 17.08
C LEU A 278 0.84 2.00 16.40
N GLU A 279 0.68 2.18 15.10
CA GLU A 279 -0.24 1.42 14.27
C GLU A 279 0.57 0.52 13.32
N GLN A 280 0.36 -0.79 13.42
CA GLN A 280 0.86 -1.74 12.44
C GLN A 280 -0.21 -2.01 11.39
N GLU A 281 0.11 -1.70 10.13
CA GLU A 281 -0.63 -2.18 8.96
C GLU A 281 -0.05 -3.50 8.45
N PHE A 282 -0.77 -4.16 7.54
CA PHE A 282 -0.28 -5.40 6.93
C PHE A 282 1.09 -5.16 6.29
N CYS A 283 2.10 -5.88 6.80
CA CYS A 283 3.49 -5.66 6.49
C CYS A 283 4.27 -6.94 6.75
N GLU A 284 5.23 -7.27 5.88
CA GLU A 284 6.12 -8.40 6.10
C GLU A 284 7.36 -7.98 6.89
N ILE A 285 7.93 -6.81 6.60
CA ILE A 285 9.14 -6.28 7.24
C ILE A 285 9.00 -4.78 7.54
N PHE A 286 9.10 -4.42 8.81
CA PHE A 286 9.27 -3.02 9.19
C PHE A 286 10.71 -2.56 9.07
N ARG A 287 10.96 -1.70 8.08
CA ARG A 287 12.29 -1.15 7.81
C ARG A 287 12.62 0.01 8.74
N LEU A 288 13.14 -0.30 9.92
CA LEU A 288 13.44 0.68 10.97
C LEU A 288 14.94 0.79 11.29
N PRO A 289 15.45 1.96 11.68
CA PRO A 289 16.86 2.08 12.03
C PRO A 289 17.20 1.28 13.30
N VAL A 290 18.43 0.74 13.34
CA VAL A 290 18.95 0.00 14.50
C VAL A 290 18.80 0.85 15.77
N GLY A 291 18.29 0.23 16.84
CA GLY A 291 18.18 0.85 18.16
C GLY A 291 17.06 1.88 18.29
N VAL A 292 16.17 2.02 17.31
CA VAL A 292 14.99 2.89 17.47
C VAL A 292 14.13 2.41 18.62
N LYS A 293 13.63 3.38 19.39
CA LYS A 293 12.76 3.14 20.54
C LYS A 293 11.59 4.11 20.52
N PHE A 294 10.41 3.60 20.85
CA PHE A 294 9.17 4.35 20.94
C PHE A 294 8.61 4.25 22.35
N HIS A 295 8.28 5.41 22.91
CA HIS A 295 7.40 5.49 24.07
C HIS A 295 5.98 5.73 23.55
N ILE A 296 5.15 4.69 23.60
CA ILE A 296 3.77 4.63 23.11
C ILE A 296 2.75 4.64 24.26
N GLN A 297 1.51 5.01 23.98
CA GLN A 297 0.36 4.80 24.88
C GLN A 297 -0.62 3.77 24.32
N GLU A 298 -0.76 3.77 22.99
CA GLU A 298 -1.65 2.90 22.24
C GLU A 298 -0.86 2.06 21.24
N LEU A 299 -1.22 0.78 21.14
CA LEU A 299 -0.72 -0.14 20.13
C LEU A 299 -1.90 -0.69 19.33
N ARG A 300 -1.90 -0.50 18.00
CA ARG A 300 -2.87 -1.12 17.09
C ARG A 300 -2.20 -2.24 16.30
N ILE A 301 -2.72 -3.45 16.45
CA ILE A 301 -2.21 -4.66 15.82
C ILE A 301 -3.22 -5.13 14.77
N ASN A 302 -2.77 -5.25 13.53
CA ASN A 302 -3.50 -5.86 12.43
C ASN A 302 -2.91 -7.23 12.07
N GLY A 303 -3.52 -8.30 12.60
CA GLY A 303 -3.09 -9.68 12.38
C GLY A 303 -3.00 -10.46 13.69
N ASN A 304 -2.15 -11.49 13.74
CA ASN A 304 -1.95 -12.34 14.92
C ASN A 304 -1.27 -11.57 16.07
N ILE A 305 -1.97 -11.41 17.21
CA ILE A 305 -1.50 -10.65 18.38
C ILE A 305 -0.11 -11.08 18.83
N THR A 306 0.09 -12.38 19.11
CA THR A 306 1.34 -12.91 19.65
C THR A 306 2.50 -12.62 18.71
N LYS A 307 2.33 -12.96 17.42
CA LYS A 307 3.39 -12.81 16.42
C LYS A 307 3.83 -11.36 16.27
N ILE A 308 2.87 -10.45 16.12
CA ILE A 308 3.14 -9.04 15.87
C ILE A 308 3.72 -8.39 17.12
N TYR A 309 3.13 -8.63 18.29
CA TYR A 309 3.63 -8.06 19.54
C TYR A 309 5.07 -8.46 19.82
N GLU A 310 5.43 -9.75 19.72
CA GLU A 310 6.81 -10.18 19.95
C GLU A 310 7.78 -9.57 18.93
N SER A 311 7.32 -9.26 17.72
CA SER A 311 8.12 -8.59 16.68
C SER A 311 8.35 -7.10 16.98
N VAL A 312 7.35 -6.38 17.52
CA VAL A 312 7.47 -4.94 17.81
C VAL A 312 7.93 -4.63 19.24
N LYS A 313 7.84 -5.58 20.18
CA LYS A 313 8.30 -5.43 21.56
C LYS A 313 9.74 -4.88 21.68
N PRO A 314 10.72 -5.29 20.86
CA PRO A 314 12.09 -4.76 20.96
C PRO A 314 12.21 -3.25 20.69
N ILE A 315 11.26 -2.62 20.00
CA ILE A 315 11.27 -1.18 19.72
C ILE A 315 10.39 -0.37 20.69
N ILE A 316 9.70 -1.01 21.63
CA ILE A 316 8.87 -0.32 22.63
C ILE A 316 9.69 -0.12 23.91
N GLU A 317 9.57 1.07 24.50
CA GLU A 317 10.16 1.39 25.80
C GLU A 317 9.41 0.72 26.95
N GLU A 318 10.14 0.26 27.97
CA GLU A 318 9.54 -0.38 29.16
C GLU A 318 8.55 0.56 29.88
N THR A 319 8.81 1.86 29.84
CA THR A 319 7.95 2.89 30.43
C THR A 319 6.58 3.06 29.74
N SER A 320 6.36 2.41 28.60
CA SER A 320 5.05 2.36 27.94
C SER A 320 4.08 1.36 28.56
N PHE A 321 4.57 0.43 29.37
CA PHE A 321 3.75 -0.62 29.96
C PHE A 321 3.27 -0.27 31.38
N PRO A 322 2.05 -0.68 31.77
CA PRO A 322 1.03 -1.27 30.91
C PRO A 322 0.47 -0.26 29.90
N LEU A 323 0.15 -0.74 28.69
CA LEU A 323 -0.42 0.11 27.64
C LEU A 323 -1.74 0.73 28.09
N ALA A 324 -1.99 1.96 27.65
CA ALA A 324 -3.28 2.61 27.87
C ALA A 324 -4.35 1.90 27.04
N VAL A 325 -4.07 1.65 25.76
CA VAL A 325 -4.98 0.99 24.81
C VAL A 325 -4.22 -0.06 24.01
N LEU A 326 -4.78 -1.27 23.92
CA LEU A 326 -4.42 -2.25 22.91
C LEU A 326 -5.61 -2.44 21.98
N GLN A 327 -5.42 -2.20 20.69
CA GLN A 327 -6.45 -2.45 19.68
C GLN A 327 -6.03 -3.60 18.77
N THR A 328 -6.93 -4.55 18.56
CA THR A 328 -6.79 -5.63 17.59
C THR A 328 -7.69 -5.36 16.38
N CYS A 329 -7.13 -5.51 15.18
CA CYS A 329 -7.83 -5.30 13.91
C CYS A 329 -8.06 -6.63 13.17
N CYS A 330 -8.95 -6.57 12.19
CA CYS A 330 -9.85 -7.65 11.83
C CYS A 330 -9.39 -8.58 10.68
N TYR A 331 -8.13 -8.48 10.22
CA TYR A 331 -7.68 -9.18 9.01
C TYR A 331 -6.82 -10.41 9.33
N HIS A 332 -7.34 -11.33 10.15
CA HIS A 332 -6.67 -12.60 10.43
C HIS A 332 -7.66 -13.77 10.44
N ASN A 333 -7.50 -14.69 9.49
CA ASN A 333 -8.33 -15.90 9.35
C ASN A 333 -8.08 -16.97 10.46
N GLY A 334 -7.57 -16.58 11.62
CA GLY A 334 -7.12 -17.49 12.69
C GLY A 334 -7.51 -17.02 14.10
N HIS A 335 -7.45 -17.93 15.07
CA HIS A 335 -7.77 -17.62 16.46
C HIS A 335 -6.77 -16.64 17.06
N GLN A 336 -7.28 -15.55 17.62
CA GLN A 336 -6.48 -14.58 18.36
C GLN A 336 -6.18 -15.09 19.77
N ASN A 337 -4.94 -14.89 20.22
CA ASN A 337 -4.52 -15.25 21.57
C ASN A 337 -4.87 -14.13 22.56
N TYR A 338 -6.14 -14.06 22.97
CA TYR A 338 -6.59 -13.10 23.98
C TYR A 338 -6.07 -13.41 25.40
N ASP A 339 -5.48 -14.60 25.60
CA ASP A 339 -4.82 -14.97 26.85
C ASP A 339 -3.42 -14.37 27.02
N HIS A 340 -2.87 -13.76 25.97
CA HIS A 340 -1.53 -13.18 25.95
C HIS A 340 -1.37 -12.08 27.01
N GLU A 341 -0.19 -12.00 27.64
CA GLU A 341 0.10 -11.06 28.73
C GLU A 341 -0.14 -9.60 28.33
N ILE A 342 0.22 -9.23 27.10
CA ILE A 342 -0.03 -7.87 26.59
C ILE A 342 -1.52 -7.51 26.53
N VAL A 343 -2.38 -8.50 26.24
CA VAL A 343 -3.83 -8.32 26.21
C VAL A 343 -4.31 -8.11 27.63
N LYS A 344 -3.93 -8.99 28.56
CA LYS A 344 -4.39 -8.96 29.96
C LYS A 344 -3.88 -7.73 30.74
N SER A 345 -2.71 -7.21 30.38
CA SER A 345 -2.08 -6.07 31.07
C SER A 345 -2.53 -4.70 30.56
N ALA A 346 -3.04 -4.59 29.33
CA ALA A 346 -3.54 -3.34 28.77
C ALA A 346 -4.71 -2.80 29.62
N ARG A 347 -4.79 -1.47 29.81
CA ARG A 347 -5.88 -0.87 30.59
C ARG A 347 -7.20 -0.97 29.84
N GLU A 348 -7.18 -0.65 28.56
CA GLU A 348 -8.30 -0.75 27.64
C GLU A 348 -7.96 -1.71 26.50
N LEU A 349 -8.88 -2.61 26.18
CA LEU A 349 -8.79 -3.52 25.04
C LEU A 349 -9.90 -3.21 24.04
N VAL A 350 -9.52 -2.96 22.79
CA VAL A 350 -10.46 -2.73 21.68
C VAL A 350 -10.35 -3.91 20.71
N ILE A 351 -11.42 -4.68 20.56
CA ILE A 351 -11.46 -5.88 19.73
C ILE A 351 -12.20 -5.59 18.42
N GLY A 352 -11.48 -5.68 17.30
CA GLY A 352 -12.05 -5.63 15.95
C GLY A 352 -12.37 -7.02 15.39
N GLU A 353 -13.50 -7.16 14.71
CA GLU A 353 -13.93 -8.39 14.03
C GLU A 353 -14.42 -8.08 12.60
N PHE A 354 -14.10 -8.95 11.62
CA PHE A 354 -14.57 -8.84 10.25
C PHE A 354 -15.57 -9.97 9.96
N LYS A 355 -16.75 -9.63 9.43
CA LYS A 355 -17.88 -10.58 9.26
C LYS A 355 -17.58 -11.84 8.43
N ARG A 356 -16.48 -11.88 7.65
CA ARG A 356 -16.13 -13.05 6.83
C ARG A 356 -15.43 -14.16 7.63
N ASP A 357 -15.00 -13.90 8.86
CA ASP A 357 -14.51 -14.95 9.76
C ASP A 357 -15.70 -15.64 10.45
N VAL A 358 -16.24 -16.67 9.78
CA VAL A 358 -17.42 -17.46 10.19
C VAL A 358 -17.11 -18.44 11.33
N ARG A 359 -16.29 -18.05 12.32
CA ARG A 359 -16.10 -18.87 13.53
C ARG A 359 -16.67 -18.15 14.73
N GLU A 360 -17.69 -18.77 15.33
CA GLU A 360 -18.39 -18.28 16.52
C GLU A 360 -17.41 -18.08 17.68
N VAL A 361 -16.89 -16.86 17.84
CA VAL A 361 -16.23 -16.46 19.08
C VAL A 361 -17.30 -16.49 20.17
N ASN A 362 -17.12 -17.32 21.20
CA ASN A 362 -17.96 -17.23 22.40
C ASN A 362 -17.56 -15.96 23.18
N TRP A 363 -18.24 -14.86 22.86
CA TRP A 363 -18.01 -13.54 23.46
C TRP A 363 -18.23 -13.54 24.97
N PHE A 364 -19.14 -14.38 25.47
CA PHE A 364 -19.38 -14.47 26.91
C PHE A 364 -18.16 -15.04 27.64
N ASP A 365 -17.62 -16.16 27.16
CA ASP A 365 -16.43 -16.78 27.74
C ASP A 365 -15.20 -15.87 27.59
N LEU A 366 -15.06 -15.22 26.44
CA LEU A 366 -13.96 -14.28 26.23
C LEU A 366 -14.04 -13.09 27.19
N PHE A 367 -15.17 -12.39 27.27
CA PHE A 367 -15.29 -11.22 28.14
C PHE A 367 -15.16 -11.57 29.63
N THR A 368 -15.58 -12.76 30.05
CA THR A 368 -15.40 -13.22 31.44
C THR A 368 -13.95 -13.61 31.76
N SER A 369 -13.15 -13.96 30.75
CA SER A 369 -11.72 -14.27 30.91
C SER A 369 -10.80 -13.03 30.97
N LEU A 370 -11.27 -11.88 30.48
CA LEU A 370 -10.48 -10.65 30.36
C LEU A 370 -10.46 -9.86 31.67
N ASN A 371 -9.26 -9.38 32.05
CA ASN A 371 -9.04 -8.60 33.28
C ASN A 371 -8.81 -7.09 33.00
N ASN A 372 -9.04 -6.65 31.77
CA ASN A 372 -8.91 -5.25 31.37
C ASN A 372 -9.92 -4.36 32.10
N LYS A 373 -9.58 -3.10 32.35
CA LYS A 373 -10.50 -2.15 33.00
C LYS A 373 -11.69 -1.82 32.10
N ILE A 374 -11.44 -1.76 30.79
CA ILE A 374 -12.43 -1.43 29.77
C ILE A 374 -12.19 -2.39 28.60
N VAL A 375 -13.27 -2.97 28.08
CA VAL A 375 -13.25 -3.79 26.87
C VAL A 375 -14.29 -3.26 25.89
N HIS A 376 -13.86 -2.89 24.69
CA HIS A 376 -14.72 -2.49 23.58
C HIS A 376 -14.70 -3.54 22.48
N LYS A 377 -15.86 -3.80 21.88
CA LYS A 377 -15.98 -4.55 20.63
C LYS A 377 -16.34 -3.56 19.53
N MET A 378 -15.50 -3.43 18.51
CA MET A 378 -15.84 -2.65 17.33
C MET A 378 -16.90 -3.42 16.54
N LEU A 379 -18.04 -2.77 16.31
CA LEU A 379 -19.01 -3.19 15.31
C LEU A 379 -18.67 -2.46 14.02
N ASP A 380 -18.77 -3.16 12.89
CA ASP A 380 -18.45 -2.60 11.58
C ASP A 380 -19.49 -1.51 11.22
N ASP A 381 -19.23 -0.27 11.62
CA ASP A 381 -20.16 0.89 11.51
C ASP A 381 -20.35 1.41 10.06
N LYS A 382 -19.95 0.65 9.03
CA LYS A 382 -20.12 1.05 7.62
C LYS A 382 -21.45 0.64 6.97
N PHE A 383 -22.43 0.12 7.70
CA PHE A 383 -23.70 -0.35 7.12
C PHE A 383 -24.98 0.37 7.57
N PHE A 384 -24.89 1.48 8.31
CA PHE A 384 -26.02 2.40 8.44
C PHE A 384 -25.72 3.69 7.69
N SER A 385 -25.69 3.63 6.35
CA SER A 385 -26.14 4.81 5.60
C SER A 385 -27.61 5.01 5.99
N LYS A 386 -27.88 6.10 6.70
CA LYS A 386 -29.22 6.70 6.68
C LYS A 386 -29.61 6.85 5.22
N ASP A 387 -30.53 6.01 4.78
CA ASP A 387 -31.52 6.26 3.73
C ASP A 387 -32.35 4.98 3.61
N ASP A 388 -33.29 4.82 4.55
CA ASP A 388 -34.55 4.10 4.37
C ASP A 388 -35.59 4.85 5.20
N GLY A 389 -36.20 5.84 4.56
CA GLY A 389 -37.29 6.66 5.05
C GLY A 389 -38.16 7.11 3.89
#